data_AF-A0AAN8IG16-F1
#
_entry.id   AF-A0AAN8IG16-F1
#
_cell.length_a   1.000
_cell.length_b   1.000
_cell.length_c   1.000
_cell.angle_alpha   90.00
_cell.angle_beta   90.00
_cell.angle_gamma   90.00
#
_symmetry.space_group_name_H-M   'P 1'
#
loop_
_entity.id
_entity.type
_entity.pdbx_description
1 polymer ?
#
loop_
_entity_poly.entity_id
_entity_poly.type
_entity_poly.pdbx_seq_one_letter_code
_entity_poly.pdbx_strand_id
1 'polypeptide(L)'
;MNSASSSAVQVNEDVAIIILRHLAEEWYHDGPYTHWMRLRGVSKAFDRAVRRYLSKTIKVGVEELADCIEVFQCFQDGGVDNCTRTLFESKEAAVAFLRCIASNVDKPIAIDVENYTEHSENDDILKSLCNFRAIESIIHRRPRCECAACERLVEHAGPDVKLIEA
;
A
#
# COMPACT_ATOMS: atom_id res chain seq x y z
N MET A 1 -5.00 15.55 42.69
CA MET A 1 -5.18 15.03 41.32
C MET A 1 -3.79 14.93 40.70
N ASN A 2 -3.18 13.75 40.73
CA ASN A 2 -1.87 13.55 40.13
C ASN A 2 -2.07 13.10 38.68
N SER A 3 -1.89 14.03 37.74
CA SER A 3 -1.68 13.71 36.34
C SER A 3 -0.34 12.99 36.24
N ALA A 4 -0.37 11.67 36.34
CA ALA A 4 0.75 10.83 35.96
C ALA A 4 1.07 11.11 34.49
N SER A 5 2.11 11.90 34.25
CA SER A 5 2.69 12.09 32.93
C SER A 5 3.20 10.73 32.49
N SER A 6 2.41 10.01 31.69
CA SER A 6 2.88 8.83 30.97
C SER A 6 4.12 9.25 30.18
N SER A 7 5.29 8.80 30.61
CA SER A 7 6.52 9.00 29.87
C SER A 7 6.34 8.33 28.52
N ALA A 8 6.50 9.08 27.44
CA ALA A 8 6.44 8.52 26.09
C ALA A 8 7.37 7.30 26.03
N VAL A 9 6.85 6.15 25.56
CA VAL A 9 7.61 4.90 25.50
C VAL A 9 8.87 5.14 24.66
N GLN A 10 10.03 5.12 25.31
CA GLN A 10 11.31 5.22 24.63
C GLN A 10 11.73 3.84 24.15
N VAL A 11 11.52 3.58 22.86
CA VAL A 11 11.94 2.36 22.19
C VAL A 11 13.17 2.68 21.33
N ASN A 12 14.19 1.82 21.39
CA ASN A 12 15.32 1.88 20.47
C ASN A 12 14.84 1.55 19.04
N GLU A 13 15.37 2.23 18.02
CA GLU A 13 14.92 2.07 16.64
C GLU A 13 15.14 0.66 16.09
N ASP A 14 16.23 -0.01 16.45
CA ASP A 14 16.52 -1.38 16.01
C ASP A 14 15.49 -2.35 16.59
N VAL A 15 15.08 -2.14 17.86
CA VAL A 15 14.01 -2.92 18.49
C VAL A 15 12.67 -2.67 17.79
N ALA A 16 12.36 -1.41 17.45
CA ALA A 16 11.16 -1.07 16.71
C ALA A 16 11.13 -1.73 15.32
N ILE A 17 12.27 -1.77 14.62
CA ILE A 17 12.42 -2.46 13.33
C ILE A 17 12.21 -3.96 13.47
N ILE A 18 12.78 -4.61 14.49
CA ILE A 18 12.60 -6.06 14.72
C ILE A 18 11.13 -6.40 14.96
N ILE A 19 10.47 -5.66 15.85
CA ILE A 19 9.04 -5.86 16.15
C ILE A 19 8.20 -5.64 14.89
N LEU A 20 8.47 -4.57 14.15
CA LEU A 20 7.76 -4.27 12.92
C LEU A 20 7.90 -5.39 11.88
N ARG A 21 9.12 -5.89 11.66
CA ARG A 21 9.36 -6.97 10.69
C ARG A 21 8.55 -8.21 11.04
N HIS A 22 8.50 -8.58 12.32
CA HIS A 22 7.71 -9.72 12.76
C HIS A 22 6.20 -9.52 12.55
N LEU A 23 5.67 -8.33 12.84
CA LEU A 23 4.25 -8.04 12.58
C LEU A 23 3.93 -7.96 11.08
N ALA A 24 4.88 -7.54 10.26
CA ALA A 24 4.72 -7.50 8.81
C ALA A 24 4.89 -8.87 8.12
N GLU A 25 5.22 -9.93 8.87
CA GLU A 25 5.12 -11.31 8.40
C GLU A 25 3.66 -11.79 8.38
N GLU A 26 2.74 -11.08 9.04
CA GLU A 26 1.31 -11.35 8.93
C GLU A 26 0.83 -11.06 7.50
N TRP A 27 0.37 -12.14 6.86
CA TRP A 27 -0.11 -12.13 5.48
C TRP A 27 -1.40 -11.32 5.30
N TYR A 28 -2.22 -11.19 6.33
CA TYR A 28 -3.60 -10.72 6.19
C TYR A 28 -4.05 -9.84 7.36
N HIS A 29 -4.69 -8.73 7.02
CA HIS A 29 -5.23 -7.75 7.96
C HIS A 29 -6.69 -7.42 7.63
N ASP A 30 -7.53 -7.44 8.66
CA ASP A 30 -8.90 -6.96 8.60
C ASP A 30 -8.92 -5.44 8.88
N GLY A 31 -8.86 -4.66 7.81
CA GLY A 31 -8.86 -3.20 7.89
C GLY A 31 -7.54 -2.54 8.31
N PRO A 32 -7.49 -1.20 8.21
CA PRO A 32 -6.33 -0.41 8.65
C PRO A 32 -6.10 -0.48 10.16
N TYR A 33 -7.09 -0.98 10.91
CA TYR A 33 -7.05 -1.07 12.37
C TYR A 33 -6.20 -2.22 12.89
N THR A 34 -6.04 -3.29 12.11
CA THR A 34 -5.20 -4.45 12.45
C THR A 34 -3.84 -4.39 11.74
N HIS A 35 -3.67 -3.47 10.78
CA HIS A 35 -2.45 -3.31 10.02
C HIS A 35 -1.26 -2.79 10.87
N TRP A 36 -0.08 -3.36 10.67
CA TRP A 36 1.16 -3.01 11.39
C TRP A 36 1.56 -1.52 11.24
N MET A 37 1.07 -0.82 10.22
CA MET A 37 1.32 0.62 10.04
C MET A 37 0.81 1.48 11.21
N ARG A 38 -0.08 0.96 12.05
CA ARG A 38 -0.53 1.68 13.25
C ARG A 38 0.57 1.94 14.27
N LEU A 39 1.66 1.16 14.21
CA LEU A 39 2.81 1.37 15.07
C LEU A 39 3.39 2.79 14.97
N ARG A 40 3.15 3.50 13.85
CA ARG A 40 3.53 4.93 13.68
C ARG A 40 3.05 5.82 14.82
N GLY A 41 1.88 5.52 15.40
CA GLY A 41 1.32 6.29 16.52
C GLY A 41 1.94 5.99 17.89
N VAL A 42 2.75 4.94 18.02
CA VAL A 42 3.27 4.45 19.31
C VAL A 42 4.47 5.27 19.77
N SER A 43 5.45 5.49 18.89
CA SER A 43 6.64 6.29 19.21
C SER A 43 7.33 6.80 17.93
N LYS A 44 8.23 7.78 18.07
CA LYS A 44 9.06 8.26 16.95
C LYS A 44 9.92 7.16 16.32
N ALA A 45 10.35 6.18 17.13
CA ALA A 45 11.14 5.05 16.64
C ALA A 45 10.29 4.15 15.73
N PHE A 46 9.04 3.86 16.12
CA PHE A 46 8.12 3.11 15.29
C PHE A 46 7.68 3.87 14.04
N ASP A 47 7.45 5.19 14.10
CA ASP A 47 7.14 5.97 12.89
C ASP A 47 8.28 5.87 11.85
N ARG A 48 9.54 6.03 12.29
CA ARG A 48 10.69 5.86 11.40
C ARG A 48 10.82 4.43 10.86
N ALA A 49 10.64 3.43 11.73
CA ALA A 49 10.68 2.02 11.32
C ALA A 49 9.62 1.72 10.25
N VAL A 50 8.38 2.15 10.45
CA VAL A 50 7.28 1.96 9.50
C VAL A 50 7.56 2.65 8.17
N ARG A 51 7.98 3.92 8.18
CA ARG A 51 8.32 4.64 6.94
C ARG A 51 9.44 3.95 6.18
N ARG A 52 10.47 3.48 6.89
CA ARG A 52 11.59 2.71 6.32
C ARG A 52 11.16 1.36 5.74
N TYR A 53 10.15 0.73 6.33
CA TYR A 53 9.64 -0.54 5.80
C TYR A 53 8.73 -0.30 4.58
N LEU A 54 7.87 0.72 4.62
CA LEU A 54 7.05 1.15 3.48
C LEU A 54 7.91 1.53 2.26
N SER A 55 9.06 2.17 2.44
CA SER A 55 9.94 2.50 1.31
C SER A 55 10.52 1.27 0.61
N LYS A 56 10.41 0.07 1.20
CA LYS A 56 10.78 -1.20 0.56
C LYS A 56 9.71 -1.76 -0.36
N THR A 57 8.50 -1.19 -0.41
CA THR A 57 7.42 -1.65 -1.29
C THR A 57 7.85 -1.69 -2.75
N ILE A 58 7.66 -2.83 -3.41
CA ILE A 58 7.98 -3.07 -4.83
C ILE A 58 6.74 -3.24 -5.68
N LYS A 59 5.61 -3.62 -5.08
CA LYS A 59 4.35 -3.84 -5.78
C LYS A 59 3.19 -3.46 -4.87
N VAL A 60 2.18 -2.84 -5.45
CA VAL A 60 0.87 -2.64 -4.83
C VAL A 60 -0.17 -3.15 -5.80
N GLY A 61 -1.15 -3.90 -5.32
CA GLY A 61 -2.28 -4.26 -6.13
C GLY A 61 -3.60 -4.10 -5.41
N VAL A 62 -4.65 -4.06 -6.23
CA VAL A 62 -6.02 -3.88 -5.77
C VAL A 62 -6.89 -4.96 -6.38
N GLU A 63 -7.76 -5.53 -5.57
CA GLU A 63 -8.74 -6.53 -5.96
C GLU A 63 -10.12 -6.13 -5.44
N GLU A 64 -11.12 -6.26 -6.30
CA GLU A 64 -12.51 -6.03 -5.92
C GLU A 64 -13.14 -7.36 -5.51
N LEU A 65 -13.60 -7.43 -4.26
CA LEU A 65 -14.36 -8.54 -3.72
C LEU A 65 -15.82 -8.09 -3.56
N ALA A 66 -16.74 -9.04 -3.39
CA ALA A 66 -18.18 -8.77 -3.42
C ALA A 66 -18.63 -7.60 -2.52
N ASP A 67 -18.08 -7.51 -1.31
CA ASP A 67 -18.45 -6.50 -0.31
C ASP A 67 -17.26 -5.69 0.22
N CYS A 68 -16.06 -5.87 -0.36
CA CYS A 68 -14.85 -5.20 0.14
C CYS A 68 -13.79 -5.00 -0.94
N ILE A 69 -12.83 -4.12 -0.65
CA ILE A 69 -11.64 -3.91 -1.47
C ILE A 69 -10.46 -4.54 -0.76
N GLU A 70 -9.74 -5.43 -1.44
CA GLU A 70 -8.46 -5.91 -0.97
C GLU A 70 -7.34 -5.06 -1.58
N VAL A 71 -6.45 -4.54 -0.74
CA VAL A 71 -5.16 -3.99 -1.18
C VAL A 71 -4.08 -4.93 -0.73
N PHE A 72 -3.27 -5.41 -1.67
CA PHE A 72 -2.07 -6.15 -1.34
C PHE A 72 -0.82 -5.33 -1.62
N GLN A 73 0.19 -5.49 -0.77
CA GLN A 73 1.42 -4.74 -0.81
C GLN A 73 2.58 -5.71 -0.65
N CYS A 74 3.50 -5.72 -1.61
CA CYS A 74 4.69 -6.56 -1.56
C CYS A 74 5.94 -5.72 -1.31
N PHE A 75 6.85 -6.26 -0.52
CA PHE A 75 8.11 -5.66 -0.10
C PHE A 75 9.27 -6.56 -0.47
N GLN A 76 10.38 -5.93 -0.82
CA GLN A 76 11.65 -6.63 -0.94
C GLN A 76 12.45 -6.44 0.34
N ASP A 77 12.58 -7.51 1.14
CA ASP A 77 13.39 -7.51 2.37
C ASP A 77 14.35 -8.69 2.39
N GLY A 78 15.65 -8.43 2.36
CA GLY A 78 16.67 -9.49 2.37
C GLY A 78 16.66 -10.42 1.16
N GLY A 79 16.09 -9.99 0.02
CA GLY A 79 15.98 -10.81 -1.19
C GLY A 79 14.78 -11.75 -1.23
N VAL A 80 13.90 -11.67 -0.23
CA VAL A 80 12.62 -12.37 -0.21
C VAL A 80 11.52 -11.36 -0.46
N ASP A 81 10.60 -11.71 -1.37
CA ASP A 81 9.38 -10.95 -1.58
C ASP A 81 8.36 -11.38 -0.53
N ASN A 82 8.01 -10.45 0.35
CA ASN A 82 6.95 -10.64 1.34
C ASN A 82 5.76 -9.79 0.93
N CYS A 83 4.55 -10.37 0.94
CA CYS A 83 3.33 -9.65 0.61
C CYS A 83 2.37 -9.68 1.78
N THR A 84 1.73 -8.54 2.03
CA THR A 84 0.64 -8.40 2.99
C THR A 84 -0.64 -8.03 2.25
N ARG A 85 -1.79 -8.45 2.76
CA ARG A 85 -3.12 -8.16 2.24
C ARG A 85 -3.94 -7.46 3.30
N THR A 86 -4.67 -6.43 2.90
CA THR A 86 -5.54 -5.68 3.79
C THR A 86 -6.91 -5.52 3.15
N LEU A 87 -7.95 -5.98 3.85
CA LEU A 87 -9.33 -5.76 3.42
C LEU A 87 -9.85 -4.41 3.90
N PHE A 88 -10.69 -3.80 3.08
CA PHE A 88 -11.38 -2.55 3.38
C PHE A 88 -12.86 -2.67 3.04
N GLU A 89 -13.72 -2.44 4.04
CA GLU A 89 -15.18 -2.38 3.85
C GLU A 89 -15.64 -1.17 3.02
N SER A 90 -14.76 -0.19 2.80
CA SER A 90 -15.09 1.03 2.05
C SER A 90 -13.97 1.44 1.09
N LYS A 91 -14.36 1.92 -0.10
CA LYS A 91 -13.43 2.45 -1.11
C LYS A 91 -12.66 3.65 -0.55
N GLU A 92 -13.27 4.49 0.27
CA GLU A 92 -12.65 5.66 0.88
C GLU A 92 -11.48 5.28 1.80
N ALA A 93 -11.64 4.21 2.60
CA ALA A 93 -10.58 3.72 3.47
C ALA A 93 -9.41 3.13 2.66
N ALA A 94 -9.70 2.36 1.61
CA ALA A 94 -8.69 1.85 0.70
C ALA A 94 -7.94 2.99 -0.02
N VAL A 95 -8.64 4.02 -0.49
CA VAL A 95 -8.03 5.23 -1.09
C VAL A 95 -7.10 5.93 -0.10
N ALA A 96 -7.53 6.14 1.14
CA ALA A 96 -6.70 6.77 2.16
C ALA A 96 -5.44 5.93 2.47
N PHE A 97 -5.60 4.60 2.49
CA PHE A 97 -4.49 3.67 2.69
C PHE A 97 -3.48 3.70 1.53
N LEU A 98 -3.96 3.65 0.28
CA LEU A 98 -3.12 3.75 -0.92
C LEU A 98 -2.32 5.06 -0.95
N ARG A 99 -2.97 6.20 -0.65
CA ARG A 99 -2.28 7.49 -0.50
C ARG A 99 -1.20 7.48 0.58
N CYS A 100 -1.49 6.82 1.71
CA CYS A 100 -0.53 6.67 2.79
C CYS A 100 0.70 5.87 2.35
N ILE A 101 0.50 4.75 1.63
CA ILE A 101 1.60 3.97 1.06
C ILE A 101 2.40 4.84 0.08
N ALA A 102 1.73 5.44 -0.91
CA ALA A 102 2.37 6.25 -1.95
C ALA A 102 3.25 7.37 -1.38
N SER A 103 2.82 8.01 -0.28
CA SER A 103 3.59 9.07 0.39
C SER A 103 4.92 8.63 1.01
N ASN A 104 5.20 7.32 1.06
CA ASN A 104 6.41 6.74 1.61
C ASN A 104 7.22 5.93 0.59
N VAL A 105 6.81 5.93 -0.69
CA VAL A 105 7.43 5.16 -1.77
C VAL A 105 7.95 6.11 -2.84
N ASP A 106 9.27 6.28 -2.89
CA ASP A 106 9.94 7.13 -3.88
C ASP A 106 10.54 6.35 -5.06
N LYS A 107 10.63 5.02 -4.94
CA LYS A 107 11.19 4.15 -5.99
C LYS A 107 10.09 3.66 -6.96
N PRO A 108 10.44 3.29 -8.21
CA PRO A 108 9.49 2.66 -9.12
C PRO A 108 8.89 1.38 -8.52
N ILE A 109 7.59 1.19 -8.72
CA ILE A 109 6.87 -0.02 -8.30
C ILE A 109 6.00 -0.59 -9.42
N ALA A 110 5.63 -1.85 -9.28
CA ALA A 110 4.56 -2.47 -10.07
C ALA A 110 3.20 -2.12 -9.46
N ILE A 111 2.24 -1.74 -10.30
CA ILE A 111 0.83 -1.58 -9.95
C ILE A 111 0.07 -2.77 -10.54
N ASP A 112 -0.73 -3.44 -9.72
CA ASP A 112 -1.53 -4.58 -10.16
C ASP A 112 -3.02 -4.31 -9.98
N VAL A 113 -3.72 -4.25 -11.11
CA VAL A 113 -5.17 -4.03 -11.17
C VAL A 113 -5.84 -5.16 -11.97
N GLU A 114 -5.20 -6.33 -12.04
CA GLU A 114 -5.74 -7.49 -12.77
C GLU A 114 -7.13 -7.88 -12.26
N ASN A 115 -7.31 -7.92 -10.94
CA ASN A 115 -8.58 -8.28 -10.32
C ASN A 115 -9.45 -7.06 -9.95
N TYR A 116 -9.12 -5.87 -10.43
CA TYR A 116 -9.89 -4.64 -10.21
C TYR A 116 -10.62 -4.24 -11.50
N THR A 117 -11.73 -4.90 -11.79
CA THR A 117 -12.40 -4.77 -13.11
C THR A 117 -13.73 -4.01 -13.10
N GLU A 118 -14.41 -3.91 -11.96
CA GLU A 118 -15.74 -3.29 -11.85
C GLU A 118 -15.66 -1.84 -11.35
N HIS A 119 -15.01 -0.99 -12.14
CA HIS A 119 -14.77 0.41 -11.76
C HIS A 119 -15.39 1.41 -12.74
N SER A 120 -15.67 2.61 -12.24
CA SER A 120 -16.20 3.71 -13.07
C SER A 120 -15.11 4.46 -13.82
N GLU A 121 -15.49 5.30 -14.79
CA GLU A 121 -14.55 6.20 -15.48
C GLU A 121 -13.96 7.28 -14.56
N ASN A 122 -14.55 7.51 -13.39
CA ASN A 122 -14.09 8.47 -12.38
C ASN A 122 -13.72 7.76 -11.07
N ASP A 123 -13.19 6.55 -11.16
CA ASP A 123 -12.86 5.72 -10.01
C ASP A 123 -11.75 6.32 -9.12
N ASP A 124 -12.02 6.43 -7.82
CA ASP A 124 -11.11 7.05 -6.86
C ASP A 124 -9.97 6.13 -6.42
N ILE A 125 -10.13 4.81 -6.52
CA ILE A 125 -9.04 3.85 -6.28
C ILE A 125 -7.99 4.04 -7.38
N LEU A 126 -8.40 4.01 -8.65
CA LEU A 126 -7.47 4.21 -9.77
C LEU A 126 -6.81 5.59 -9.73
N LYS A 127 -7.55 6.66 -9.42
CA LYS A 127 -6.95 7.98 -9.17
C LYS A 127 -5.95 7.96 -8.01
N SER A 128 -6.20 7.17 -6.97
CA SER A 128 -5.29 7.08 -5.83
C SER A 128 -3.96 6.41 -6.20
N LEU A 129 -3.96 5.48 -7.15
CA LEU A 129 -2.74 4.85 -7.68
C LEU A 129 -1.86 5.86 -8.45
N CYS A 130 -2.44 6.92 -9.02
CA CYS A 130 -1.66 8.04 -9.56
C CYS A 130 -0.90 8.86 -8.49
N ASN A 131 -1.01 8.56 -7.19
CA ASN A 131 -0.14 9.20 -6.19
C ASN A 131 1.24 8.55 -6.09
N PHE A 132 1.44 7.37 -6.68
CA PHE A 132 2.78 6.78 -6.79
C PHE A 132 3.61 7.59 -7.77
N ARG A 133 4.77 8.07 -7.30
CA ARG A 133 5.62 8.99 -8.05
C ARG A 133 6.24 8.35 -9.28
N ALA A 134 6.55 7.07 -9.21
CA ALA A 134 7.15 6.30 -10.30
C ALA A 134 6.50 4.92 -10.36
N ILE A 135 6.02 4.54 -11.54
CA ILE A 135 5.40 3.25 -11.81
C ILE A 135 6.22 2.58 -12.90
N GLU A 136 6.78 1.41 -12.61
CA GLU A 136 7.57 0.65 -13.58
C GLU A 136 6.68 -0.18 -14.51
N SER A 137 5.62 -0.77 -13.95
CA SER A 137 4.71 -1.63 -14.69
C SER A 137 3.29 -1.51 -14.17
N ILE A 138 2.32 -1.77 -15.06
CA ILE A 138 0.92 -1.92 -14.71
C ILE A 138 0.46 -3.29 -15.23
N ILE A 139 -0.05 -4.12 -14.33
CA ILE A 139 -0.60 -5.43 -14.62
C ILE A 139 -2.12 -5.28 -14.74
N HIS A 140 -2.65 -5.68 -15.89
CA HIS A 140 -4.07 -5.64 -16.22
C HIS A 140 -4.58 -7.03 -16.55
N ARG A 141 -5.88 -7.24 -16.33
CA ARG A 141 -6.59 -8.38 -16.89
C ARG A 141 -6.61 -8.30 -18.41
N ARG A 142 -6.53 -9.45 -19.07
CA ARG A 142 -6.83 -9.54 -20.50
C ARG A 142 -8.33 -9.73 -20.78
N PRO A 143 -8.94 -8.94 -21.71
CA PRO A 143 -8.38 -7.78 -22.39
C PRO A 143 -8.30 -6.56 -21.47
N ARG A 144 -7.28 -5.72 -21.67
CA ARG A 144 -7.12 -4.47 -20.91
C ARG A 144 -8.36 -3.57 -21.04
N CYS A 145 -8.78 -2.99 -19.92
CA CYS A 145 -9.81 -1.96 -19.88
C CYS A 145 -9.29 -0.63 -20.49
N GLU A 146 -10.05 -0.07 -21.42
CA GLU A 146 -9.72 1.19 -22.14
C GLU A 146 -10.54 2.39 -21.64
N CYS A 147 -11.07 2.34 -20.42
CA CYS A 147 -11.82 3.46 -19.88
C CYS A 147 -10.87 4.60 -19.45
N ALA A 148 -11.42 5.81 -19.36
CA ALA A 148 -10.65 7.01 -19.01
C ALA A 148 -9.87 6.93 -17.68
N ALA A 149 -10.33 6.12 -16.71
CA ALA A 149 -9.60 5.93 -15.45
C ALA A 149 -8.32 5.11 -15.62
N CYS A 150 -8.39 4.03 -16.40
CA CYS A 150 -7.24 3.20 -16.74
C CYS A 150 -6.24 3.97 -17.62
N GLU A 151 -6.74 4.70 -18.61
CA GLU A 151 -5.90 5.53 -19.48
C GLU A 151 -5.13 6.59 -18.69
N ARG A 152 -5.78 7.30 -17.75
CA ARG A 152 -5.10 8.26 -16.87
C ARG A 152 -4.00 7.62 -16.01
N LEU A 153 -4.19 6.38 -15.56
CA LEU A 153 -3.16 5.67 -14.81
C LEU A 153 -1.93 5.37 -15.70
N VAL A 154 -2.16 4.94 -16.93
CA VAL A 154 -1.11 4.70 -17.93
C VAL A 154 -0.40 6.01 -18.31
N GLU A 155 -1.15 7.07 -18.59
CA GLU A 155 -0.60 8.41 -18.88
C GLU A 155 0.25 8.94 -17.73
N HIS A 156 -0.22 8.78 -16.49
CA HIS A 156 0.51 9.17 -15.29
C HIS A 156 1.81 8.38 -15.12
N ALA A 157 1.79 7.08 -15.39
CA ALA A 157 2.99 6.23 -15.32
C ALA A 157 4.04 6.62 -16.38
N GLY A 158 3.61 7.21 -17.48
CA GLY A 158 4.48 7.71 -18.55
C GLY A 158 4.78 6.69 -19.64
N PRO A 159 5.49 7.09 -20.70
CA PRO A 159 5.65 6.31 -21.92
C PRO A 159 6.48 5.03 -21.77
N ASP A 160 7.34 4.95 -20.75
CA ASP A 160 8.24 3.83 -20.51
C ASP A 160 7.61 2.73 -19.63
N VAL A 161 6.36 2.91 -19.19
CA VAL A 161 5.67 1.92 -18.33
C VAL A 161 5.47 0.60 -19.08
N LYS A 162 5.80 -0.51 -18.42
CA LYS A 162 5.54 -1.85 -18.95
C LYS A 162 4.09 -2.22 -18.69
N LEU A 163 3.29 -2.33 -19.75
CA LEU A 163 1.94 -2.85 -19.67
C LEU A 163 1.96 -4.37 -19.79
N ILE A 164 1.50 -5.06 -18.74
CA ILE A 164 1.48 -6.52 -18.66
C ILE A 164 0.01 -6.95 -18.69
N GLU A 165 -0.37 -7.82 -19.63
CA GLU A 165 -1.68 -8.47 -19.63
C GLU A 165 -1.54 -9.89 -19.06
N ALA A 166 -2.31 -10.19 -18.01
CA ALA A 166 -2.42 -11.50 -17.38
C ALA A 166 -3.77 -12.15 -17.69
#